data_AF-K1YDT4-F1
#
_entry.id   AF-K1YDT4-F1
#
_cell.length_a   1.000
_cell.length_b   1.000
_cell.length_c   1.000
_cell.angle_alpha   90.00
_cell.angle_beta   90.00
_cell.angle_gamma   90.00
#
_symmetry.space_group_name_H-M   'P 1'
#
loop_
_entity.id
_entity.type
_entity.pdbx_description
1 polymer ?
#
loop_
_entity_poly.entity_id
_entity_poly.type
_entity_poly.pdbx_seq_one_letter_code
_entity_poly.pdbx_strand_id
1 'polypeptide(L)'
;MHKDKKLNCLAQVSKERDKAYSDIPAITEAIPNFQGGPYIMGFNGPPRLPDAIAKRLGEAYKEAINKKEFQDWTKKVALNITPLGAAEFKKRMVDTKAQYSKYKDRLKSAVK
;
A
#
# COMPACT_ATOMS: atom_id res chain seq x y z
N MET A 1 14.62 7.39 16.72
CA MET A 1 13.61 7.59 17.79
C MET A 1 12.56 8.57 17.29
N HIS A 2 11.29 8.20 17.33
CA HIS A 2 10.20 9.08 16.89
C HIS A 2 9.96 10.23 17.89
N LYS A 3 9.35 11.33 17.44
CA LYS A 3 9.17 12.58 18.21
C LYS A 3 8.51 12.40 19.59
N ASP A 4 7.60 11.43 19.73
CA ASP A 4 6.88 11.16 20.99
C ASP A 4 7.66 10.26 21.97
N LYS A 5 8.81 9.71 21.54
CA LYS A 5 9.70 8.80 22.30
C LYS A 5 9.03 7.53 22.84
N LYS A 6 7.82 7.20 22.40
CA LYS A 6 7.12 5.97 22.82
C LYS A 6 7.60 4.75 22.06
N LEU A 7 8.03 4.96 20.81
CA LEU A 7 8.56 3.92 19.94
C LEU A 7 9.89 4.36 19.33
N ASN A 8 10.80 3.41 19.21
CA ASN A 8 12.02 3.60 18.45
C ASN A 8 11.84 3.09 17.02
N CYS A 9 11.21 3.91 16.18
CA CYS A 9 11.12 3.64 14.75
C CYS A 9 12.51 3.78 14.11
N LEU A 10 12.99 2.69 13.49
CA LEU A 10 14.35 2.62 12.94
C LEU A 10 14.42 3.12 11.50
N ALA A 11 13.48 2.69 10.64
CA ALA A 11 13.43 3.08 9.25
C ALA A 11 12.04 2.88 8.64
N GLN A 12 11.75 3.63 7.58
CA GLN A 12 10.56 3.49 6.75
C GLN A 12 10.83 2.50 5.60
N VAL A 13 9.85 1.64 5.32
CA VAL A 13 9.93 0.65 4.22
C VAL A 13 9.58 1.24 2.84
N SER A 14 9.17 2.51 2.80
CA SER A 14 8.97 3.27 1.58
C SER A 14 10.29 3.61 0.90
N LYS A 15 10.24 3.90 -0.40
CA LYS A 15 11.41 4.31 -1.18
C LYS A 15 11.99 5.65 -0.70
N GLU A 16 11.14 6.53 -0.22
CA GLU A 16 11.48 7.88 0.24
C GLU A 16 10.82 8.12 1.59
N ARG A 17 11.33 9.09 2.35
CA ARG A 17 10.75 9.47 3.65
C ARG A 17 9.33 10.01 3.47
N ASP A 18 8.39 9.51 4.25
CA ASP A 18 7.06 10.09 4.37
C ASP A 18 7.14 11.47 5.03
N LYS A 19 6.40 12.44 4.49
CA LYS A 19 6.31 13.80 5.06
C LYS A 19 5.75 13.81 6.48
N ALA A 20 4.83 12.89 6.78
CA ALA A 20 4.26 12.77 8.12
C ALA A 20 5.28 12.31 9.17
N TYR A 21 6.35 11.63 8.74
CA TYR A 21 7.36 11.01 9.59
C TYR A 21 8.78 11.34 9.12
N SER A 22 9.07 12.61 8.83
CA SER A 22 10.34 13.05 8.23
C SER A 22 11.57 12.80 9.11
N ASP A 23 11.38 12.61 10.42
CA ASP A 23 12.41 12.24 11.39
C ASP A 23 12.91 10.79 11.26
N ILE A 24 12.15 9.93 10.58
CA ILE A 24 12.50 8.51 10.38
C ILE A 24 13.14 8.36 8.98
N PRO A 25 14.34 7.78 8.84
CA PRO A 25 14.97 7.59 7.54
C PRO A 25 14.25 6.53 6.70
N ALA A 26 14.33 6.61 5.38
CA ALA A 26 13.95 5.49 4.52
C ALA A 26 15.06 4.43 4.53
N ILE A 27 14.71 3.15 4.45
CA ILE A 27 15.71 2.05 4.37
C ILE A 27 16.64 2.25 3.16
N THR A 28 16.12 2.82 2.08
CA THR A 28 16.86 3.10 0.83
C THR A 28 18.05 4.05 1.00
N GLU A 29 18.07 4.87 2.05
CA GLU A 29 19.22 5.74 2.35
C GLU A 29 20.46 4.93 2.76
N ALA A 30 20.26 3.77 3.39
CA ALA A 30 21.34 2.85 3.77
C ALA A 30 21.47 1.68 2.78
N ILE A 31 20.36 1.24 2.17
CA ILE A 31 20.30 0.10 1.26
C ILE A 31 19.58 0.54 -0.02
N PRO A 32 20.28 1.17 -0.99
CA PRO A 32 19.65 1.80 -2.17
C PRO A 32 18.75 0.88 -3.00
N ASN A 33 19.05 -0.42 -3.03
CA ASN A 33 18.31 -1.42 -3.79
C ASN A 33 17.17 -2.08 -2.98
N PHE A 34 16.89 -1.62 -1.76
CA PHE A 34 15.79 -2.14 -0.95
C PHE A 34 14.46 -1.87 -1.65
N GLN A 35 13.65 -2.92 -1.78
CA GLN A 35 12.28 -2.84 -2.30
C GLN A 35 11.35 -3.34 -1.21
N GLY A 36 10.65 -2.41 -0.55
CA GLY A 36 9.59 -2.75 0.38
C GLY A 36 8.50 -3.59 -0.30
N GLY A 37 7.83 -4.42 0.49
CA GLY A 37 6.63 -5.11 0.01
C GLY A 37 5.55 -4.09 -0.35
N PRO A 38 4.91 -4.19 -1.53
CA PRO A 38 3.84 -3.27 -1.88
C PRO A 38 2.64 -3.54 -0.97
N TYR A 39 2.37 -2.61 -0.06
CA TYR A 39 1.13 -2.64 0.72
C TYR A 39 -0.02 -2.18 -0.18
N ILE A 40 -0.92 -3.10 -0.52
CA ILE A 40 -2.04 -2.85 -1.43
C ILE A 40 -3.32 -3.16 -0.69
N MET A 41 -4.20 -2.18 -0.63
CA MET A 41 -5.57 -2.33 -0.15
C MET A 41 -6.53 -2.05 -1.30
N GLY A 42 -7.57 -2.85 -1.42
CA GLY A 42 -8.62 -2.60 -2.40
C GLY A 42 -9.74 -3.62 -2.32
N PHE A 43 -10.75 -3.39 -3.14
CA PHE A 43 -11.97 -4.19 -3.20
C PHE A 43 -11.89 -5.18 -4.36
N ASN A 44 -12.33 -6.41 -4.10
CA ASN A 44 -12.38 -7.46 -5.10
C ASN A 44 -13.81 -8.00 -5.18
N GLY A 45 -14.29 -8.24 -6.40
CA GLY A 45 -15.55 -8.94 -6.65
C GLY A 45 -15.34 -10.45 -6.77
N PRO A 46 -16.40 -11.26 -6.63
CA PRO A 46 -16.34 -12.69 -6.90
C PRO A 46 -16.03 -12.96 -8.40
N PRO A 47 -15.52 -14.15 -8.73
CA PRO A 47 -15.34 -14.55 -10.12
C PRO A 47 -16.65 -14.43 -10.92
N ARG A 48 -16.55 -13.98 -12.18
CA ARG A 48 -17.69 -13.79 -13.10
C ARG A 48 -18.73 -12.76 -12.65
N LEU A 49 -18.35 -11.79 -11.80
CA LEU A 49 -19.20 -10.64 -11.52
C LEU A 49 -19.57 -9.92 -12.83
N PRO A 50 -20.86 -9.67 -13.11
CA PRO A 50 -21.28 -8.97 -14.33
C PRO A 50 -20.67 -7.57 -14.46
N ASP A 51 -20.26 -7.20 -15.68
CA ASP A 51 -19.54 -5.94 -15.96
C ASP A 51 -20.30 -4.70 -15.50
N ALA A 52 -21.62 -4.68 -15.69
CA ALA A 52 -22.47 -3.57 -15.22
C ALA A 52 -22.42 -3.39 -13.70
N ILE A 53 -22.37 -4.50 -12.94
CA ILE A 53 -22.26 -4.47 -11.48
C ILE A 53 -20.85 -4.05 -11.08
N ALA A 54 -19.81 -4.60 -11.71
CA ALA A 54 -18.42 -4.24 -11.46
C ALA A 54 -18.18 -2.74 -11.67
N LYS A 55 -18.74 -2.19 -12.76
CA LYS A 55 -18.67 -0.75 -13.07
C LYS A 55 -19.35 0.09 -11.98
N ARG A 56 -20.58 -0.24 -11.60
CA ARG A 56 -21.33 0.49 -10.56
C ARG A 56 -20.59 0.49 -9.22
N LEU A 57 -20.02 -0.64 -8.82
CA LEU A 57 -19.23 -0.74 -7.57
C LEU A 57 -17.93 0.06 -7.66
N GLY A 58 -17.23 0.02 -8.81
CA GLY A 58 -16.01 0.79 -9.03
C GLY A 58 -16.25 2.31 -8.99
N GLU A 59 -17.36 2.77 -9.56
CA GLU A 59 -17.77 4.18 -9.52
C GLU A 59 -18.11 4.62 -8.10
N ALA A 60 -18.89 3.83 -7.36
CA ALA A 60 -19.20 4.12 -5.96
C ALA A 60 -17.95 4.18 -5.07
N TYR A 61 -16.99 3.27 -5.29
CA TYR A 61 -15.71 3.31 -4.58
C TYR A 61 -14.91 4.57 -4.92
N LYS A 62 -14.81 4.92 -6.21
CA LYS A 62 -14.14 6.14 -6.66
C LYS A 62 -14.78 7.38 -6.07
N GLU A 63 -16.11 7.44 -5.97
CA GLU A 63 -16.80 8.55 -5.32
C GLU A 63 -16.43 8.62 -3.84
N ALA A 64 -16.53 7.50 -3.11
CA ALA A 64 -16.28 7.44 -1.66
C ALA A 64 -14.86 7.91 -1.29
N ILE A 65 -13.83 7.43 -2.00
CA ILE A 65 -12.45 7.83 -1.70
C ILE A 65 -12.16 9.28 -2.06
N ASN A 66 -12.96 9.92 -2.91
CA ASN A 66 -12.80 11.33 -3.25
C ASN A 66 -13.63 12.26 -2.37
N LYS A 67 -14.43 11.72 -1.43
CA LYS A 67 -15.15 12.55 -0.45
C LYS A 67 -14.16 13.29 0.45
N LYS A 68 -14.46 14.57 0.71
CA LYS A 68 -13.62 15.44 1.56
C LYS A 68 -13.38 14.81 2.93
N GLU A 69 -14.41 14.27 3.57
CA GLU A 69 -14.31 13.60 4.87
C GLU A 69 -13.29 12.46 4.86
N PHE A 70 -13.30 11.63 3.81
CA PHE A 70 -12.33 10.55 3.66
C PHE A 70 -10.92 11.11 3.49
N GLN A 71 -10.74 12.09 2.60
CA GLN A 71 -9.45 12.72 2.34
C GLN A 71 -8.88 13.48 3.56
N ASP A 72 -9.74 14.04 4.41
CA ASP A 72 -9.32 14.67 5.65
C ASP A 72 -8.91 13.64 6.70
N TRP A 73 -9.69 12.53 6.79
CA TRP A 73 -9.36 11.43 7.68
C TRP A 73 -8.02 10.80 7.32
N THR A 74 -7.75 10.51 6.03
CA THR A 74 -6.47 9.92 5.60
C THR A 74 -5.28 10.78 5.96
N LYS A 75 -5.39 12.11 5.80
CA LYS A 75 -4.35 13.07 6.24
C LYS A 75 -4.15 13.03 7.76
N LYS A 76 -5.25 13.01 8.53
CA LYS A 76 -5.20 12.96 10.01
C LYS A 76 -4.48 11.71 10.52
N VAL A 77 -4.68 10.56 9.87
CA VAL A 77 -4.04 9.30 10.26
C VAL A 77 -2.74 9.01 9.51
N ALA A 78 -2.21 9.98 8.76
CA ALA A 78 -1.00 9.84 7.96
C ALA A 78 -1.02 8.64 6.99
N LEU A 79 -2.18 8.35 6.39
CA LEU A 79 -2.34 7.37 5.33
C LEU A 79 -2.21 8.04 3.97
N ASN A 80 -1.08 7.84 3.31
CA ASN A 80 -0.88 8.25 1.93
C ASN A 80 -1.60 7.28 0.97
N ILE A 81 -2.89 7.52 0.76
CA ILE A 81 -3.72 6.72 -0.16
C ILE A 81 -3.60 7.30 -1.57
N THR A 82 -3.12 6.48 -2.51
CA THR A 82 -3.18 6.77 -3.94
C THR A 82 -4.37 6.03 -4.55
N PRO A 83 -5.44 6.73 -4.96
CA PRO A 83 -6.54 6.12 -5.71
C PRO A 83 -6.04 5.43 -6.97
N LEU A 84 -6.42 4.17 -7.18
CA LEU A 84 -6.15 3.42 -8.40
C LEU A 84 -7.46 3.02 -9.08
N GLY A 85 -7.47 3.06 -10.41
CA GLY A 85 -8.56 2.47 -11.20
C GLY A 85 -8.49 0.94 -11.20
N ALA A 86 -9.57 0.28 -11.61
CA ALA A 86 -9.66 -1.18 -11.63
C ALA A 86 -8.53 -1.85 -12.45
N ALA A 87 -8.18 -1.29 -13.60
CA ALA A 87 -7.11 -1.81 -14.46
C ALA A 87 -5.72 -1.69 -13.79
N GLU A 88 -5.42 -0.54 -13.20
CA GLU A 88 -4.15 -0.29 -12.50
C GLU A 88 -4.04 -1.15 -11.24
N PHE A 89 -5.14 -1.29 -10.50
CA PHE A 89 -5.21 -2.16 -9.33
C PHE A 89 -4.97 -3.62 -9.70
N LYS A 90 -5.61 -4.11 -10.78
CA LYS A 90 -5.36 -5.45 -11.32
C LYS A 90 -3.89 -5.66 -11.69
N LYS A 91 -3.28 -4.71 -12.40
CA LYS A 91 -1.86 -4.76 -12.74
C LYS A 91 -0.99 -4.85 -11.48
N ARG A 92 -1.27 -3.98 -10.50
CA ARG A 92 -0.54 -3.93 -9.23
C ARG A 92 -0.64 -5.24 -8.45
N MET A 93 -1.80 -5.90 -8.43
CA MET A 93 -1.98 -7.22 -7.80
C MET A 93 -1.15 -8.31 -8.49
N VAL A 94 -1.08 -8.31 -9.83
CA VAL A 94 -0.26 -9.25 -10.59
C VAL A 94 1.24 -9.02 -10.32
N ASP A 95 1.69 -7.77 -10.38
CA ASP A 95 3.09 -7.39 -10.12
C ASP A 95 3.51 -7.81 -8.70
N THR A 96 2.61 -7.64 -7.73
CA THR A 96 2.83 -8.00 -6.33
C THR A 96 2.93 -9.50 -6.13
N LYS A 97 2.03 -10.27 -6.76
CA LYS A 97 2.10 -11.72 -6.76
C LYS A 97 3.44 -12.20 -7.33
N ALA A 98 3.91 -11.58 -8.42
CA ALA A 98 5.20 -11.91 -9.02
C ALA A 98 6.36 -11.60 -8.07
N GLN A 99 6.36 -10.43 -7.40
CA GLN A 99 7.37 -10.06 -6.41
C GLN A 99 7.43 -11.06 -5.26
N TYR A 100 6.30 -11.37 -4.62
CA TYR A 100 6.29 -12.32 -3.50
C TYR A 100 6.67 -13.74 -3.92
N SER A 101 6.32 -14.15 -5.14
CA SER A 101 6.69 -15.48 -5.65
C SER A 101 8.20 -15.68 -5.76
N LYS A 102 8.98 -14.61 -6.03
CA LYS A 102 10.46 -14.67 -6.06
C LYS A 102 11.07 -15.07 -4.71
N TYR A 103 10.37 -14.79 -3.61
CA TYR A 103 10.85 -15.05 -2.26
C TYR A 103 10.16 -16.24 -1.59
N LYS A 104 9.24 -16.92 -2.30
CA LYS A 104 8.39 -17.98 -1.73
C LYS A 104 9.19 -19.10 -1.05
N ASP A 105 10.27 -19.54 -1.65
CA ASP A 105 11.09 -20.64 -1.10
C ASP A 105 11.90 -20.19 0.12
N ARG A 106 12.37 -18.94 0.12
CA ARG A 106 13.05 -18.34 1.29
C ARG A 106 12.10 -18.11 2.46
N LEU A 107 10.84 -17.76 2.19
CA LEU A 107 9.81 -17.59 3.22
C LEU A 107 9.43 -18.93 3.86
N LYS A 108 9.38 -20.02 3.09
CA LYS A 108 9.14 -21.36 3.64
C LYS A 108 10.26 -21.85 4.55
N SER A 109 11.52 -21.54 4.26
CA SER A 109 12.65 -21.98 5.07
C SER A 109 12.88 -21.14 6.33
N ALA A 110 12.29 -19.95 6.43
CA ALA A 110 12.38 -19.06 7.59
C ALA A 110 11.36 -19.38 8.70
N VAL A 111 10.40 -20.27 8.44
CA VAL A 111 9.45 -20.80 9.44
C VAL A 111 9.96 -22.17 9.89
N LYS A 112 10.89 -22.18 10.84
CA LYS A 112 11.28 -23.35 11.63
C LYS A 112 11.29 -22.97 13.10
#